data_AF-A0AAD7VDI3-F1
#
_entry.id   AF-A0AAD7VDI3-F1
#
_cell.length_a   1.000
_cell.length_b   1.000
_cell.length_c   1.000
_cell.angle_alpha   90.00
_cell.angle_beta   90.00
_cell.angle_gamma   90.00
#
_symmetry.space_group_name_H-M   'P 1'
#
loop_
_entity.id
_entity.type
_entity.pdbx_description
1 polymer ?
#
loop_
_entity_poly.entity_id
_entity_poly.type
_entity_poly.pdbx_seq_one_letter_code
_entity_poly.pdbx_strand_id
1 'polypeptide(L)'
;MEEPDPFGSPDPGASPGFGENLSSDHFSSYHDKVMGGFRSPTSNLCWDSVVYDSEDEVVSDKDNVDDSVCPWPAISISQEELEQIRQPWHDSLIVKLLGKSLSYGYFLARLKPKWKLKGDLKLIDLGCDFYILQLHSKEDMEFVLSEGPWIIAGHYLTM
;
A
#
# COMPACT_ATOMS: atom_id res chain seq x y z
N MET A 1 -42.98 4.01 -56.35
CA MET A 1 -43.14 4.10 -54.89
C MET A 1 -44.54 3.63 -54.58
N GLU A 2 -44.66 2.37 -54.16
CA GLU A 2 -45.56 1.91 -53.10
C GLU A 2 -45.24 0.43 -52.91
N GLU A 3 -44.81 0.09 -51.69
CA GLU A 3 -44.48 -1.26 -51.25
C GLU A 3 -45.75 -2.07 -51.00
N PRO A 4 -45.71 -3.41 -51.12
CA PRO A 4 -46.66 -4.27 -50.47
C PRO A 4 -46.04 -4.95 -49.23
N ASP A 5 -46.75 -4.86 -48.11
CA ASP A 5 -46.50 -5.66 -46.91
C ASP A 5 -46.59 -7.17 -47.21
N PRO A 6 -45.80 -8.00 -46.51
CA PRO A 6 -46.38 -9.26 -46.07
C PRO A 6 -45.81 -9.72 -44.72
N PHE A 7 -46.57 -9.55 -43.64
CA PHE A 7 -46.42 -10.44 -42.48
C PHE A 7 -46.91 -11.84 -42.89
N GLY A 8 -45.98 -12.74 -43.16
CA GLY A 8 -46.20 -14.18 -43.23
C GLY A 8 -45.34 -14.88 -42.17
N SER A 9 -45.97 -15.38 -41.12
CA SER A 9 -45.35 -16.19 -40.05
C SER A 9 -45.05 -17.63 -40.55
N PRO A 10 -44.33 -18.50 -39.79
CA PRO A 10 -43.20 -19.31 -40.27
C PRO A 10 -43.51 -20.82 -40.36
N ASP A 11 -42.56 -21.62 -40.89
CA ASP A 11 -42.13 -22.99 -40.50
C ASP A 11 -41.59 -23.82 -41.72
N PRO A 12 -40.95 -25.00 -41.54
CA PRO A 12 -39.70 -25.26 -40.83
C PRO A 12 -38.74 -26.11 -41.71
N GLY A 13 -37.44 -26.07 -41.41
CA GLY A 13 -36.52 -27.12 -41.86
C GLY A 13 -35.88 -26.90 -43.23
N ALA A 14 -34.74 -26.22 -43.20
CA ALA A 14 -33.61 -26.51 -44.08
C ALA A 14 -32.36 -25.96 -43.41
N SER A 15 -31.46 -26.84 -42.99
CA SER A 15 -30.09 -26.44 -42.65
C SER A 15 -29.33 -26.15 -43.94
N PRO A 16 -28.57 -25.04 -43.99
CA PRO A 16 -27.30 -25.04 -44.70
C PRO A 16 -26.17 -24.77 -43.71
N GLY A 17 -25.09 -25.53 -43.86
CA GLY A 17 -23.89 -25.41 -43.04
C GLY A 17 -23.33 -24.00 -43.05
N PHE A 18 -23.03 -23.51 -41.86
CA PHE A 18 -22.26 -22.30 -41.65
C PHE A 18 -20.89 -22.74 -41.11
N GLY A 19 -19.90 -22.76 -41.99
CA GLY A 19 -18.52 -22.66 -41.58
C GLY A 19 -18.26 -21.20 -41.20
N GLU A 20 -18.21 -20.93 -39.91
CA GLU A 20 -17.60 -19.71 -39.38
C GLU A 20 -16.55 -20.12 -38.36
N ASN A 21 -15.31 -19.86 -38.75
CA ASN A 21 -14.14 -19.93 -37.89
C ASN A 21 -14.29 -18.89 -36.78
N LEU A 22 -14.91 -19.28 -35.67
CA LEU A 22 -14.79 -18.56 -34.41
C LEU A 22 -13.43 -18.92 -33.82
N SER A 23 -12.47 -18.04 -34.11
CA SER A 23 -11.23 -17.90 -33.37
C SER A 23 -11.52 -18.10 -31.89
N SER A 24 -10.96 -19.17 -31.34
CA SER A 24 -11.09 -19.52 -29.92
C SER A 24 -10.47 -18.38 -29.12
N ASP A 25 -11.28 -17.41 -28.68
CA ASP A 25 -10.92 -16.56 -27.56
C ASP A 25 -10.89 -17.46 -26.34
N HIS A 26 -9.71 -18.03 -26.12
CA HIS A 26 -9.35 -18.80 -24.96
C HIS A 26 -9.51 -17.88 -23.74
N PHE A 27 -10.68 -17.92 -23.14
CA PHE A 27 -10.94 -17.30 -21.85
C PHE A 27 -10.05 -18.03 -20.84
N SER A 28 -8.85 -17.49 -20.59
CA SER A 28 -7.92 -18.07 -19.64
C SER A 28 -8.62 -18.26 -18.30
N SER A 29 -8.59 -19.51 -17.83
CA SER A 29 -9.13 -19.87 -16.53
C SER A 29 -8.51 -18.99 -15.45
N TYR A 30 -9.27 -18.73 -14.39
CA TYR A 30 -8.76 -18.01 -13.22
C TYR A 30 -7.48 -18.67 -12.67
N HIS A 31 -7.38 -19.99 -12.80
CA HIS A 31 -6.16 -20.74 -12.49
C HIS A 31 -4.96 -20.29 -13.35
N ASP A 32 -5.12 -20.10 -14.65
CA ASP A 32 -4.03 -19.71 -15.56
C ASP A 32 -3.58 -18.26 -15.35
N LYS A 33 -4.46 -17.37 -14.90
CA LYS A 33 -4.07 -16.01 -14.49
C LYS A 33 -3.28 -15.98 -13.18
N VAL A 34 -3.55 -16.91 -12.27
CA VAL A 34 -2.84 -16.99 -10.98
C VAL A 34 -1.51 -17.72 -11.13
N MET A 35 -1.47 -18.75 -11.97
CA MET A 35 -0.25 -19.54 -12.24
C MET A 35 0.61 -18.95 -13.35
N GLY A 36 0.02 -18.15 -14.24
CA GLY A 36 0.73 -17.36 -15.25
C GLY A 36 1.43 -16.20 -14.56
N GLY A 37 2.71 -16.40 -14.24
CA GLY A 37 3.53 -15.42 -13.54
C GLY A 37 3.35 -14.02 -14.11
N PHE A 38 2.66 -13.18 -13.34
CA PHE A 38 2.60 -11.75 -13.58
C PHE A 38 4.02 -11.22 -13.40
N ARG A 39 4.78 -11.15 -14.50
CA ARG A 39 5.97 -10.29 -14.56
C ARG A 39 5.47 -8.86 -14.59
N SER A 40 4.97 -8.39 -13.44
CA SER A 40 4.86 -6.96 -13.20
C SER A 40 6.26 -6.36 -13.35
N PRO A 41 6.44 -5.30 -14.13
CA PRO A 41 7.66 -4.49 -14.07
C PRO A 41 7.92 -3.86 -12.70
N THR A 42 7.01 -4.00 -11.73
CA THR A 42 7.10 -3.39 -10.40
C THR A 42 7.40 -4.39 -9.27
N SER A 43 7.86 -5.61 -9.58
CA SER A 43 8.11 -6.66 -8.57
C SER A 43 9.14 -6.28 -7.49
N ASN A 44 9.84 -5.15 -7.65
CA ASN A 44 10.86 -4.70 -6.71
C ASN A 44 10.36 -3.65 -5.71
N LEU A 45 9.08 -3.24 -5.76
CA LEU A 45 8.47 -2.45 -4.69
C LEU A 45 7.65 -3.36 -3.76
N CYS A 46 8.28 -4.45 -3.33
CA CYS A 46 7.78 -5.21 -2.20
C CYS A 46 8.18 -4.44 -0.94
N TRP A 47 7.19 -3.88 -0.24
CA TRP A 47 7.34 -3.28 1.09
C TRP A 47 7.99 -4.23 2.13
N ASP A 48 8.10 -5.52 1.81
CA ASP A 48 8.67 -6.60 2.62
C ASP A 48 10.18 -6.46 2.91
N SER A 49 10.87 -5.49 2.32
CA SER A 49 12.30 -5.24 2.61
C SER A 49 12.55 -4.31 3.80
N VAL A 50 11.52 -3.72 4.43
CA VAL A 50 11.73 -2.89 5.64
C VAL A 50 11.67 -3.79 6.88
N VAL A 51 12.59 -4.74 6.95
CA VAL A 51 12.92 -5.44 8.20
C VAL A 51 13.97 -4.58 8.89
N TYR A 52 13.59 -3.98 10.01
CA TYR A 52 14.47 -3.20 10.87
C TYR A 52 15.44 -4.17 11.54
N ASP A 53 16.58 -4.45 10.90
CA ASP A 53 17.65 -5.22 11.51
C ASP A 53 18.47 -4.28 12.40
N SER A 54 18.33 -4.48 13.70
CA SER A 54 19.01 -3.69 14.73
C SER A 54 20.25 -4.42 15.20
N GLU A 55 21.26 -4.59 14.35
CA GLU A 55 22.64 -4.91 14.76
C GLU A 55 23.63 -4.27 13.76
N ASP A 56 24.60 -3.54 14.28
CA ASP A 56 25.66 -2.85 13.55
C ASP A 56 26.48 -3.80 12.62
N GLU A 57 26.05 -3.99 11.36
CA GLU A 57 26.94 -4.36 10.26
C GLU A 57 26.57 -3.61 8.97
N VAL A 58 27.26 -2.48 8.75
CA VAL A 58 27.21 -1.73 7.50
C VAL A 58 28.05 -2.44 6.44
N VAL A 59 27.46 -3.40 5.72
CA VAL A 59 28.02 -3.84 4.44
C VAL A 59 27.92 -2.70 3.42
N SER A 60 28.99 -1.91 3.37
CA SER A 60 29.23 -0.89 2.35
C SER A 60 29.62 -1.56 1.03
N ASP A 61 28.66 -2.18 0.35
CA ASP A 61 28.82 -2.52 -1.07
C ASP A 61 28.42 -1.31 -1.94
N LYS A 62 29.31 -0.31 -1.93
CA LYS A 62 29.40 0.63 -3.04
C LYS A 62 30.14 -0.08 -4.16
N ASP A 63 29.43 -0.74 -5.08
CA ASP A 63 29.96 -0.97 -6.43
C ASP A 63 28.85 -1.26 -7.45
N ASN A 64 28.75 -0.37 -8.45
CA ASN A 64 28.05 -0.49 -9.74
C ASN A 64 26.52 -0.70 -9.74
N VAL A 65 25.77 0.33 -9.32
CA VAL A 65 24.48 0.58 -9.99
C VAL A 65 24.80 1.42 -11.22
N ASP A 66 24.69 0.80 -12.39
CA ASP A 66 24.73 1.51 -13.66
C ASP A 66 23.57 2.54 -13.68
N ASP A 67 23.91 3.82 -13.47
CA ASP A 67 22.97 4.94 -13.50
C ASP A 67 22.23 5.09 -14.86
N SER A 68 22.53 4.23 -15.85
CA SER A 68 21.93 4.27 -17.19
C SER A 68 20.45 3.83 -17.27
N VAL A 69 19.87 3.26 -16.21
CA VAL A 69 18.53 2.61 -16.29
C VAL A 69 17.36 3.51 -15.84
N CYS A 70 17.62 4.67 -15.23
CA CYS A 70 16.56 5.55 -14.70
C CYS A 70 16.56 6.92 -15.41
N PRO A 71 15.52 7.28 -16.18
CA PRO A 71 15.41 8.61 -16.80
C PRO A 71 15.10 9.74 -15.79
N TRP A 72 15.21 9.48 -14.49
CA TRP A 72 14.92 10.42 -13.40
C TRP A 72 16.24 10.82 -12.73
N PRO A 73 16.38 12.09 -12.29
CA PRO A 73 17.58 12.52 -11.58
C PRO A 73 17.76 11.72 -10.28
N ALA A 74 18.90 11.04 -10.15
CA ALA A 74 19.28 10.36 -8.93
C ALA A 74 19.91 11.36 -7.94
N ILE A 75 19.41 11.39 -6.71
CA ILE A 75 19.98 12.19 -5.62
C ILE A 75 20.83 11.25 -4.77
N SER A 76 22.15 11.44 -4.79
CA SER A 76 23.08 10.73 -3.92
C SER A 76 23.19 11.46 -2.59
N ILE A 77 22.63 10.89 -1.52
CA ILE A 77 22.80 11.38 -0.14
C ILE A 77 23.83 10.49 0.54
N SER A 78 24.79 11.08 1.27
CA SER A 78 25.77 10.30 2.02
C SER A 78 25.11 9.57 3.20
N GLN A 79 25.73 8.50 3.69
CA GLN A 79 25.20 7.75 4.82
C GLN A 79 25.11 8.60 6.09
N GLU A 80 26.08 9.49 6.32
CA GLU A 80 26.09 10.40 7.46
C GLU A 80 24.91 11.39 7.40
N GLU A 81 24.63 11.96 6.23
CA GLU A 81 23.48 12.84 6.02
C GLU A 81 22.15 12.11 6.21
N LEU A 82 22.03 10.87 5.70
CA LEU A 82 20.84 10.05 5.91
C LEU A 82 20.61 9.76 7.39
N GLU A 83 21.68 9.46 8.14
CA GLU A 83 21.58 9.22 9.57
C GLU A 83 21.08 10.48 10.29
N GLN A 84 21.68 11.65 10.01
CA GLN A 84 21.23 12.93 10.57
C GLN A 84 19.76 13.23 10.27
N ILE A 85 19.28 12.89 9.07
CA ILE A 85 17.87 13.05 8.68
C ILE A 85 16.97 12.07 9.46
N ARG A 86 17.42 10.85 9.74
CA ARG A 86 16.66 9.79 10.45
C ARG A 86 16.61 9.97 11.95
N GLN A 87 17.66 10.52 12.56
CA GLN A 87 17.77 10.76 14.00
C GLN A 87 16.48 11.31 14.66
N PRO A 88 15.83 12.37 14.16
CA PRO A 88 14.61 12.89 14.78
C PRO A 88 13.39 11.94 14.69
N TRP A 89 13.39 11.01 13.74
CA TRP A 89 12.28 10.08 13.47
C TRP A 89 12.50 8.68 14.04
N HIS A 90 13.63 8.42 14.68
CA HIS A 90 13.98 7.10 15.22
C HIS A 90 12.90 6.56 16.17
N ASP A 91 12.37 7.40 17.06
CA ASP A 91 11.32 7.04 18.01
C ASP A 91 9.93 7.53 17.56
N SER A 92 9.69 7.51 16.24
CA SER A 92 8.44 7.95 15.65
C SER A 92 7.63 6.81 15.06
N LEU A 93 6.33 6.84 15.29
CA LEU A 93 5.38 5.86 14.77
C LEU A 93 4.43 6.51 13.77
N ILE A 94 4.33 5.96 12.57
CA ILE A 94 3.30 6.38 11.62
C ILE A 94 2.03 5.62 11.97
N VAL A 95 0.92 6.32 12.11
CA VAL A 95 -0.38 5.70 12.38
C VAL A 95 -1.43 6.24 11.45
N LYS A 96 -2.36 5.36 11.09
CA LYS A 96 -3.54 5.70 10.33
C LYS A 96 -4.80 5.38 11.11
N LEU A 97 -5.71 6.33 11.19
CA LEU A 97 -7.01 6.12 11.78
C LEU A 97 -8.01 5.65 10.71
N LEU A 98 -8.56 4.46 10.89
CA LEU A 98 -9.54 3.88 9.97
C LEU A 98 -10.96 4.31 10.32
N GLY A 99 -11.69 4.84 9.33
CA GLY A 99 -13.08 5.22 9.46
C GLY A 99 -13.27 6.73 9.43
N LYS A 100 -13.59 7.34 10.58
CA LYS A 100 -13.84 8.79 10.67
C LYS A 100 -12.59 9.52 11.10
N SER A 101 -12.23 10.57 10.35
CA SER A 101 -11.19 11.51 10.72
C SER A 101 -11.49 12.17 12.07
N LEU A 102 -10.56 12.10 13.02
CA LEU A 102 -10.65 12.83 14.28
C LEU A 102 -9.88 14.15 14.16
N SER A 103 -10.38 15.21 14.79
CA SER A 103 -9.60 16.44 14.90
C SER A 103 -8.32 16.19 15.69
N TYR A 104 -7.20 16.79 15.26
CA TYR A 104 -5.88 16.67 15.89
C TYR A 104 -5.93 16.72 17.43
N GLY A 105 -6.56 17.76 18.01
CA GLY A 105 -6.61 17.95 19.46
C GLY A 105 -7.40 16.85 20.18
N TYR A 106 -8.48 16.35 19.58
CA TYR A 106 -9.24 15.24 20.13
C TYR A 106 -8.44 13.93 20.07
N PHE A 107 -7.77 13.68 18.94
CA PHE A 107 -6.95 12.47 18.79
C PHE A 107 -5.81 12.45 19.81
N LEU A 108 -5.07 13.55 19.92
CA LEU A 108 -4.00 13.73 20.91
C LEU A 108 -4.50 13.55 22.36
N ALA A 109 -5.63 14.16 22.71
CA ALA A 109 -6.20 14.07 24.05
C ALA A 109 -6.68 12.67 24.42
N ARG A 110 -7.02 11.83 23.42
CA ARG A 110 -7.42 10.43 23.64
C ARG A 110 -6.23 9.49 23.71
N LEU A 111 -5.16 9.74 22.95
CA LEU A 111 -3.96 8.91 22.93
C LEU A 111 -3.22 8.91 24.27
N LYS A 112 -2.98 10.09 24.84
CA LYS A 112 -2.26 10.24 26.12
C LYS A 112 -2.79 9.33 27.23
N PRO A 113 -4.08 9.36 27.59
CA PRO A 113 -4.61 8.47 28.63
C PRO A 113 -4.78 7.02 28.18
N LYS A 114 -5.02 6.77 26.89
CA LYS A 114 -5.22 5.41 26.36
C LYS A 114 -3.94 4.59 26.45
N TRP A 115 -2.80 5.20 26.14
CA TRP A 115 -1.48 4.56 26.13
C TRP A 115 -0.71 4.74 27.43
N LYS A 116 -1.24 5.50 28.40
CA LYS A 116 -0.60 5.78 29.69
C LYS A 116 0.86 6.20 29.54
N LEU A 117 1.13 7.01 28.52
CA LEU A 117 2.48 7.42 28.15
C LEU A 117 3.13 8.12 29.34
N LYS A 118 4.34 7.69 29.68
CA LYS A 118 5.15 8.35 30.71
C LYS A 118 5.81 9.60 30.14
N GLY A 119 6.17 9.56 28.86
CA GLY A 119 6.82 10.66 28.16
C GLY A 119 5.85 11.65 27.51
N ASP A 120 6.42 12.76 27.04
CA ASP A 120 5.71 13.66 26.15
C ASP A 120 5.47 13.01 24.78
N LEU A 121 4.32 13.29 24.21
CA LEU A 121 3.92 12.82 22.89
C LEU A 121 3.63 14.01 22.00
N LYS A 122 4.29 14.04 20.85
CA LYS A 122 4.05 14.98 19.77
C LYS A 122 3.39 14.27 18.60
N LEU A 123 2.32 14.87 18.11
CA LEU A 123 1.56 14.37 16.98
C LEU A 123 1.81 15.32 15.79
N ILE A 124 2.01 14.77 14.60
CA ILE A 124 2.21 15.53 13.35
C ILE A 124 1.22 14.98 12.33
N ASP A 125 0.42 15.84 11.73
CA ASP A 125 -0.55 15.46 10.70
C ASP A 125 0.13 15.39 9.33
N LEU A 126 -0.01 14.24 8.65
CA LEU A 126 0.50 14.02 7.29
C LEU A 126 -0.60 14.15 6.22
N GLY A 127 -1.86 14.31 6.65
CA GLY A 127 -3.03 14.26 5.78
C GLY A 127 -3.50 12.83 5.50
N CYS A 128 -4.66 12.70 4.82
CA CYS A 128 -5.27 11.41 4.49
C CYS A 128 -5.45 10.46 5.71
N ASP A 129 -5.71 11.04 6.88
CA ASP A 129 -5.82 10.35 8.17
C ASP A 129 -4.55 9.62 8.64
N PHE A 130 -3.39 10.00 8.09
CA PHE A 130 -2.08 9.58 8.59
C PHE A 130 -1.48 10.61 9.54
N TYR A 131 -0.86 10.11 10.59
CA TYR A 131 -0.22 10.92 11.60
C TYR A 131 1.12 10.31 11.99
N ILE A 132 2.09 11.15 12.34
CA ILE A 132 3.31 10.72 13.01
C ILE A 132 3.19 11.00 14.49
N LEU A 133 3.43 9.98 15.30
CA LEU A 133 3.55 10.04 16.75
C LEU A 133 5.02 9.99 17.10
N GLN A 134 5.58 11.12 17.49
CA GLN A 134 6.93 11.19 18.02
C GLN A 134 6.86 10.95 19.53
N LEU A 135 7.41 9.82 19.95
CA LEU A 135 7.48 9.37 21.33
C LEU A 135 8.88 9.69 21.87
N HIS A 136 8.99 10.08 23.13
CA HIS A 136 10.30 10.34 23.75
C HIS A 136 10.86 9.13 24.50
N SER A 137 10.06 8.10 24.71
CA SER A 137 10.43 6.91 25.49
C SER A 137 10.27 5.65 24.64
N LYS A 138 11.35 4.86 24.55
CA LYS A 138 11.34 3.54 23.90
C LYS A 138 10.37 2.57 24.58
N GLU A 139 10.24 2.64 25.91
CA GLU A 139 9.29 1.82 26.67
C GLU A 139 7.84 2.10 26.24
N ASP A 140 7.51 3.37 26.01
CA ASP A 140 6.17 3.78 25.59
C ASP A 140 5.89 3.28 24.16
N MET A 141 6.89 3.31 23.28
CA MET A 141 6.78 2.79 21.92
C MET A 141 6.56 1.27 21.90
N GLU A 142 7.34 0.52 22.66
CA GLU A 142 7.21 -0.93 22.77
C GLU A 142 5.86 -1.32 23.38
N PHE A 143 5.37 -0.56 24.35
CA PHE A 143 4.02 -0.74 24.90
C PHE A 143 2.93 -0.51 23.84
N VAL A 144 3.04 0.57 23.06
CA VAL A 144 2.09 0.87 21.97
C VAL A 144 2.08 -0.25 20.92
N LEU A 145 3.23 -0.82 20.58
CA LEU A 145 3.34 -1.89 19.59
C LEU A 145 2.86 -3.25 20.12
N SER A 146 3.09 -3.56 21.39
CA SER A 146 2.83 -4.89 21.97
C SER A 146 1.38 -5.12 22.41
N GLU A 147 0.65 -4.08 22.80
CA GLU A 147 -0.74 -4.17 23.29
C GLU A 147 -1.79 -4.40 22.18
N GLY A 148 -1.34 -4.57 20.92
CA GLY A 148 -2.19 -4.97 19.80
C GLY A 148 -3.02 -3.84 19.18
N PRO A 149 -4.07 -4.15 18.40
CA PRO A 149 -4.83 -3.16 17.65
C PRO A 149 -5.55 -2.16 18.56
N TRP A 150 -5.27 -0.87 18.39
CA TRP A 150 -5.89 0.17 19.23
C TRP A 150 -7.23 0.63 18.68
N ILE A 151 -8.20 0.85 19.57
CA ILE A 151 -9.49 1.46 19.23
C ILE A 151 -9.61 2.79 19.96
N ILE A 152 -9.82 3.87 19.20
CA ILE A 152 -9.97 5.23 19.69
C ILE A 152 -11.29 5.80 19.17
N ALA A 153 -12.19 6.14 20.09
CA ALA A 153 -13.53 6.65 19.78
C ALA A 153 -14.35 5.77 18.82
N GLY A 154 -14.16 4.44 18.90
CA GLY A 154 -14.86 3.48 18.04
C GLY A 154 -14.21 3.27 16.67
N HIS A 155 -13.05 3.88 16.41
CA HIS A 155 -12.28 3.73 15.18
C HIS A 155 -10.99 2.97 15.44
N TYR A 156 -10.60 2.13 14.49
CA TYR A 156 -9.36 1.36 14.58
C TYR A 156 -8.17 2.22 14.22
N LEU A 157 -7.11 2.11 15.00
CA LEU A 157 -5.81 2.66 14.68
C LEU A 157 -4.94 1.54 14.11
N THR A 158 -4.34 1.83 12.97
CA THR A 158 -3.33 1.00 12.31
C THR A 158 -1.99 1.70 12.39
N MET A 159 -0.93 0.90 12.52
CA MET A 159 0.46 1.32 12.66
C MET A 159 1.24 0.78 11.46
#